data_AF-F0JAP8-F1
#
_entry.id   AF-F0JAP8-F1
#
_cell.length_a   1.000
_cell.length_b   1.000
_cell.length_c   1.000
_cell.angle_alpha   90.00
_cell.angle_beta   90.00
_cell.angle_gamma   90.00
#
_symmetry.space_group_name_H-M   'P 1'
#
loop_
_entity.id
_entity.type
_entity.pdbx_description
1 polymer ?
#
loop_
_entity_poly.entity_id
_entity_poly.type
_entity_poly.pdbx_seq_one_letter_code
_entity_poly.pdbx_strand_id
1 'polypeptide(L)'
;MITITFNGAVNVDNIDLYEDIFNGQRQNPNGCSIKGTFFVSHKYTNYSAVQDLHRRGHEISVFSLTHKDDPNYWTGGSYDDWLAEMAGSRLIVERFANITDGSIIGMRAPYLRVGGNKQFEMMADQFFVYDASITASLGRVPIWPYTLYFRMPHKCNGNAHNCPSRSHPVWEMVMNELDRRDDPTFDESLPGCHMVDSCSNVASGDQFARLLRHNFNRHYNSNRAPLGLHFHASWLKSKKEYRDELIKFIEEMLGRNDVFFVTNLQVIQWMQNPTELNSLRDFQEWKEKCDVKGQPYCSLPNACPLTTRELPGETLRLFTCMECPNNYPWILDPTGDGFSV
;
A
#
# COMPACT_ATOMS: atom_id res chain seq x y z
N MET A 1 15.95 3.62 0.51
CA MET A 1 14.80 2.70 0.59
C MET A 1 13.81 3.07 -0.51
N ILE A 2 13.21 2.07 -1.14
CA ILE A 2 12.14 2.22 -2.13
C ILE A 2 10.96 1.39 -1.63
N THR A 3 9.76 1.97 -1.56
CA THR A 3 8.52 1.27 -1.21
C THR A 3 7.64 1.14 -2.44
N ILE A 4 7.43 -0.09 -2.92
CA ILE A 4 6.49 -0.37 -4.00
C ILE A 4 5.16 -0.75 -3.36
N THR A 5 4.10 -0.03 -3.71
CA THR A 5 2.77 -0.29 -3.14
C THR A 5 1.70 -0.48 -4.19
N PHE A 6 0.78 -1.40 -3.96
CA PHE A 6 -0.38 -1.64 -4.82
C PHE A 6 -1.68 -1.37 -4.06
N ASN A 7 -2.58 -0.60 -4.68
CA ASN A 7 -3.91 -0.35 -4.14
C ASN A 7 -4.96 -1.19 -4.87
N GLY A 8 -5.98 -1.64 -4.13
CA GLY A 8 -7.19 -2.25 -4.67
C GLY A 8 -7.30 -3.74 -4.37
N ALA A 9 -8.17 -4.42 -5.12
CA ALA A 9 -8.45 -5.84 -4.91
C ALA A 9 -7.30 -6.71 -5.44
N VAL A 10 -6.94 -7.76 -4.69
CA VAL A 10 -5.97 -8.78 -5.14
C VAL A 10 -6.76 -9.96 -5.69
N ASN A 11 -6.62 -10.27 -6.98
CA ASN A 11 -7.39 -11.32 -7.63
C ASN A 11 -6.70 -11.84 -8.89
N VAL A 12 -7.39 -12.70 -9.66
CA VAL A 12 -6.87 -13.31 -10.88
C VAL A 12 -6.43 -12.30 -11.95
N ASP A 13 -6.90 -11.06 -11.88
CA ASP A 13 -6.54 -10.00 -12.83
C ASP A 13 -5.14 -9.44 -12.59
N ASN A 14 -4.54 -9.66 -11.41
CA ASN A 14 -3.25 -9.05 -11.04
C ASN A 14 -2.25 -9.96 -10.33
N ILE A 15 -2.62 -11.18 -9.92
CA ILE A 15 -1.69 -12.13 -9.30
C ILE A 15 -0.49 -12.42 -10.22
N ASP A 16 -0.73 -12.58 -11.52
CA ASP A 16 0.33 -12.82 -12.52
C ASP A 16 1.34 -11.67 -12.57
N LEU A 17 0.87 -10.42 -12.52
CA LEU A 17 1.72 -9.24 -12.44
C LEU A 17 2.58 -9.24 -11.18
N TYR A 18 2.01 -9.62 -10.03
CA TYR A 18 2.76 -9.67 -8.77
C TYR A 18 3.80 -10.80 -8.78
N GLU A 19 3.50 -11.94 -9.39
CA GLU A 19 4.46 -13.02 -9.57
C GLU A 19 5.63 -12.61 -10.48
N ASP A 20 5.35 -11.90 -11.57
CA ASP A 20 6.38 -11.36 -12.47
C ASP A 20 7.33 -10.40 -11.75
N ILE A 21 6.80 -9.49 -10.92
CA ILE A 21 7.57 -8.47 -10.19
C ILE A 21 8.31 -9.08 -8.99
N PHE A 22 7.64 -9.91 -8.20
CA PHE A 22 8.15 -10.47 -6.94
C PHE A 22 8.54 -11.95 -7.05
N ASN A 23 9.13 -12.36 -8.17
CA ASN A 23 9.43 -13.75 -8.54
C ASN A 23 10.36 -14.57 -7.59
N GLY A 24 10.80 -13.99 -6.47
CA GLY A 24 11.70 -14.63 -5.50
C GLY A 24 13.17 -14.67 -5.91
N GLN A 25 13.51 -14.26 -7.12
CA GLN A 25 14.90 -14.20 -7.62
C GLN A 25 15.51 -12.80 -7.40
N ARG A 26 14.69 -11.75 -7.34
CA ARG A 26 15.12 -10.38 -7.08
C ARG A 26 15.40 -10.19 -5.60
N GLN A 27 16.66 -9.98 -5.25
CA GLN A 27 17.12 -9.89 -3.86
C GLN A 27 17.74 -8.52 -3.56
N ASN A 28 17.41 -7.97 -2.40
CA ASN A 28 18.09 -6.82 -1.82
C ASN A 28 19.55 -7.16 -1.44
N PRO A 29 20.40 -6.16 -1.15
CA PRO A 29 21.80 -6.38 -0.75
C PRO A 29 22.01 -7.26 0.50
N ASN A 30 20.96 -7.48 1.30
CA ASN A 30 20.98 -8.41 2.45
C ASN A 30 20.69 -9.88 2.08
N GLY A 31 20.50 -10.19 0.80
CA GLY A 31 20.17 -11.52 0.30
C GLY A 31 18.69 -11.90 0.41
N CYS A 32 17.83 -11.02 0.92
CA CYS A 32 16.41 -11.27 1.04
C CYS A 32 15.65 -10.83 -0.20
N SER A 33 14.57 -11.54 -0.55
CA SER A 33 13.71 -11.14 -1.65
C SER A 33 13.14 -9.74 -1.43
N ILE A 34 13.05 -8.96 -2.52
CA ILE A 34 12.44 -7.63 -2.47
C ILE A 34 11.01 -7.70 -1.96
N LYS A 35 10.59 -6.70 -1.18
CA LYS A 35 9.26 -6.65 -0.59
C LYS A 35 8.44 -5.48 -1.13
N GLY A 36 7.13 -5.60 -0.99
CA GLY A 36 6.13 -4.61 -1.41
C GLY A 36 5.00 -4.57 -0.39
N THR A 37 4.18 -3.53 -0.46
CA THR A 37 3.03 -3.32 0.44
C THR A 37 1.73 -3.29 -0.35
N PHE A 38 0.74 -4.07 0.08
CA PHE A 38 -0.55 -4.17 -0.59
C PHE A 38 -1.64 -3.54 0.27
N PHE A 39 -2.21 -2.44 -0.19
CA PHE A 39 -3.39 -1.81 0.38
C PHE A 39 -4.63 -2.45 -0.23
N VAL A 40 -5.17 -3.45 0.46
CA VAL A 40 -6.20 -4.35 -0.06
C VAL A 40 -7.60 -3.81 0.23
N SER A 41 -8.41 -3.67 -0.81
CA SER A 41 -9.86 -3.40 -0.69
C SER A 41 -10.65 -4.71 -0.63
N HIS A 42 -11.80 -4.72 0.04
CA HIS A 42 -12.56 -5.96 0.22
C HIS A 42 -13.20 -6.51 -1.07
N LYS A 43 -13.96 -5.68 -1.78
CA LYS A 43 -14.77 -6.14 -2.92
C LYS A 43 -13.90 -6.79 -4.00
N TYR A 44 -14.29 -7.99 -4.45
CA TYR A 44 -13.59 -8.82 -5.46
C TYR A 44 -12.19 -9.35 -5.09
N THR A 45 -11.76 -9.22 -3.83
CA THR A 45 -10.48 -9.77 -3.37
C THR A 45 -10.55 -11.29 -3.18
N ASN A 46 -9.50 -11.96 -3.63
CA ASN A 46 -9.19 -13.35 -3.33
C ASN A 46 -8.27 -13.40 -2.10
N TYR A 47 -8.82 -13.82 -0.96
CA TYR A 47 -8.10 -13.88 0.31
C TYR A 47 -7.07 -15.01 0.39
N SER A 48 -7.18 -16.08 -0.42
CA SER A 48 -6.10 -17.07 -0.51
C SER A 48 -4.85 -16.49 -1.18
N ALA A 49 -5.02 -15.57 -2.14
CA ALA A 49 -3.91 -14.85 -2.76
C ALA A 49 -3.30 -13.82 -1.80
N VAL A 50 -4.13 -13.10 -1.03
CA VAL A 50 -3.66 -12.20 0.05
C VAL A 50 -2.86 -12.98 1.09
N GLN A 51 -3.33 -14.16 1.48
CA GLN A 51 -2.61 -15.06 2.39
C GLN A 51 -1.24 -15.47 1.84
N ASP A 52 -1.15 -15.80 0.54
CA ASP A 52 0.14 -16.18 -0.06
C ASP A 52 1.10 -14.99 -0.16
N LEU A 53 0.61 -13.79 -0.50
CA LEU A 53 1.42 -12.56 -0.50
C LEU A 53 2.01 -12.30 0.90
N HIS A 54 1.19 -12.39 1.95
CA HIS A 54 1.64 -12.25 3.33
C HIS A 54 2.64 -13.33 3.75
N ARG A 55 2.37 -14.59 3.37
CA ARG A 55 3.27 -15.73 3.62
C ARG A 55 4.66 -15.47 3.03
N ARG A 56 4.73 -14.90 1.82
CA ARG A 56 5.97 -14.54 1.11
C ARG A 56 6.67 -13.29 1.67
N GLY A 57 6.10 -12.68 2.71
CA GLY A 57 6.68 -11.56 3.45
C GLY A 57 6.36 -10.19 2.88
N HIS A 58 5.42 -10.09 1.94
CA HIS A 58 4.85 -8.80 1.58
C HIS A 58 3.95 -8.30 2.70
N GLU A 59 3.90 -6.98 2.85
CA GLU A 59 3.04 -6.36 3.85
C GLU A 59 1.61 -6.24 3.31
N ILE A 60 0.63 -6.62 4.13
CA ILE A 60 -0.79 -6.44 3.84
C ILE A 60 -1.33 -5.32 4.74
N SER A 61 -2.03 -4.37 4.14
CA SER A 61 -2.62 -3.20 4.78
C SER A 61 -4.03 -2.99 4.24
N VAL A 62 -4.84 -2.20 4.93
CA VAL A 62 -6.26 -2.02 4.57
C VAL A 62 -6.48 -0.83 3.63
N PHE A 63 -7.38 -0.99 2.67
CA PHE A 63 -7.80 0.05 1.71
C PHE A 63 -9.32 0.19 1.66
N SER A 64 -9.91 0.26 2.85
CA SER A 64 -11.35 0.22 3.11
C SER A 64 -12.07 -1.05 2.67
N LEU A 65 -13.30 -1.18 3.15
CA LEU A 65 -14.19 -2.27 2.79
C LEU A 65 -14.97 -1.90 1.54
N THR A 66 -15.65 -0.75 1.54
CA THR A 66 -16.61 -0.40 0.48
C THR A 66 -15.96 0.21 -0.75
N HIS A 67 -14.85 0.94 -0.57
CA HIS A 67 -14.30 1.85 -1.56
C HIS A 67 -15.39 2.76 -2.19
N LYS A 68 -16.33 3.27 -1.38
CA LYS A 68 -17.38 4.21 -1.83
C LYS A 68 -16.83 5.30 -2.73
N ASP A 69 -17.50 5.48 -3.88
CA ASP A 69 -17.06 6.38 -4.95
C ASP A 69 -17.15 7.87 -4.59
N ASP A 70 -18.00 8.25 -3.63
CA ASP A 70 -18.15 9.64 -3.21
C ASP A 70 -16.93 10.10 -2.37
N PRO A 71 -16.07 11.01 -2.87
CA PRO A 71 -14.92 11.47 -2.12
C PRO A 71 -15.28 12.26 -0.85
N ASN A 72 -16.49 12.81 -0.78
CA ASN A 72 -16.97 13.55 0.40
C ASN A 72 -17.33 12.62 1.55
N TYR A 73 -17.71 11.36 1.28
CA TYR A 73 -17.92 10.34 2.31
C TYR A 73 -16.66 10.16 3.17
N TRP A 74 -15.50 10.11 2.52
CA TRP A 74 -14.21 9.97 3.21
C TRP A 74 -13.80 11.27 3.91
N THR A 75 -13.90 12.39 3.20
CA THR A 75 -13.50 13.70 3.74
C THR A 75 -14.34 14.09 4.96
N GLY A 76 -15.65 13.85 4.92
CA GLY A 76 -16.60 14.14 5.99
C GLY A 76 -16.91 12.95 6.91
N GLY A 77 -16.18 11.84 6.76
CA GLY A 77 -16.45 10.59 7.46
C GLY A 77 -16.37 10.75 8.98
N SER A 78 -17.38 10.23 9.68
CA SER A 78 -17.40 10.18 11.14
C SER A 78 -16.41 9.14 11.68
N TYR A 79 -16.20 9.13 13.00
CA TYR A 79 -15.37 8.09 13.63
C TYR A 79 -15.89 6.68 13.30
N ASP A 80 -17.20 6.48 13.39
CA ASP A 80 -17.83 5.17 13.14
C ASP A 80 -17.73 4.74 11.67
N ASP A 81 -17.78 5.69 10.73
CA ASP A 81 -17.55 5.39 9.30
C ASP A 81 -16.13 4.87 9.08
N TRP A 82 -15.12 5.56 9.63
CA TRP A 82 -13.72 5.12 9.55
C TRP A 82 -13.49 3.78 10.25
N LEU A 83 -14.14 3.55 11.39
CA LEU A 83 -14.06 2.31 12.15
C LEU A 83 -14.60 1.14 11.31
N ALA A 84 -15.81 1.28 10.77
CA ALA A 84 -16.45 0.23 9.99
C ALA A 84 -15.68 -0.06 8.69
N GLU A 85 -15.15 0.97 8.03
CA GLU A 85 -14.40 0.82 6.77
C GLU A 85 -13.02 0.19 6.98
N MET A 86 -12.25 0.65 7.97
CA MET A 86 -10.84 0.28 8.12
C MET A 86 -10.64 -0.88 9.09
N ALA A 87 -11.20 -0.81 10.30
CA ALA A 87 -11.09 -1.90 11.26
C ALA A 87 -11.93 -3.11 10.82
N GLY A 88 -13.10 -2.87 10.21
CA GLY A 88 -13.89 -3.93 9.56
C GLY A 88 -13.13 -4.62 8.43
N SER A 89 -12.45 -3.85 7.56
CA SER A 89 -11.57 -4.41 6.52
C SER A 89 -10.42 -5.24 7.10
N ARG A 90 -9.79 -4.78 8.19
CA ARG A 90 -8.74 -5.54 8.90
C ARG A 90 -9.27 -6.88 9.38
N LEU A 91 -10.44 -6.89 10.04
CA LEU A 91 -11.06 -8.12 10.54
C LEU A 91 -11.35 -9.12 9.42
N ILE A 92 -11.86 -8.65 8.28
CA ILE A 92 -12.10 -9.48 7.09
C ILE A 92 -10.77 -10.09 6.59
N VAL A 93 -9.72 -9.28 6.46
CA VAL A 93 -8.40 -9.77 6.03
C VAL A 93 -7.85 -10.82 7.00
N GLU A 94 -7.83 -10.53 8.30
CA GLU A 94 -7.33 -11.45 9.34
C GLU A 94 -8.07 -12.78 9.29
N ARG A 95 -9.41 -12.74 9.19
CA ARG A 95 -10.25 -13.93 9.17
C ARG A 95 -10.10 -14.75 7.89
N PHE A 96 -10.25 -14.13 6.71
CA PHE A 96 -10.33 -14.88 5.45
C PHE A 96 -8.96 -15.15 4.81
N ALA A 97 -7.90 -14.41 5.18
CA ALA A 97 -6.52 -14.75 4.84
C ALA A 97 -5.80 -15.52 5.97
N ASN A 98 -6.46 -15.76 7.11
CA ASN A 98 -5.91 -16.45 8.29
C ASN A 98 -4.57 -15.83 8.76
N ILE A 99 -4.56 -14.52 8.92
CA ILE A 99 -3.40 -13.74 9.39
C ILE A 99 -3.66 -13.43 10.87
N THR A 100 -2.83 -13.99 11.76
CA THR A 100 -3.06 -13.98 13.22
C THR A 100 -1.91 -13.34 14.02
N ASP A 101 -0.88 -12.85 13.34
CA ASP A 101 0.32 -12.26 13.94
C ASP A 101 0.17 -10.75 14.25
N GLY A 102 -1.01 -10.18 14.04
CA GLY A 102 -1.28 -8.76 14.28
C GLY A 102 -0.54 -7.83 13.31
N SER A 103 -0.08 -8.33 12.16
CA SER A 103 0.71 -7.55 11.19
C SER A 103 -0.10 -6.64 10.26
N ILE A 104 -1.44 -6.63 10.35
CA ILE A 104 -2.30 -5.74 9.56
C ILE A 104 -2.43 -4.39 10.28
N ILE A 105 -1.41 -3.56 10.11
CA ILE A 105 -1.21 -2.33 10.92
C ILE A 105 -1.21 -1.03 10.11
N GLY A 106 -1.18 -1.12 8.79
CA GLY A 106 -1.20 0.02 7.88
C GLY A 106 -2.57 0.24 7.27
N MET A 107 -2.89 1.49 6.94
CA MET A 107 -4.05 1.82 6.12
C MET A 107 -3.75 2.91 5.11
N ARG A 108 -4.60 2.96 4.07
CA ARG A 108 -4.66 4.05 3.12
C ARG A 108 -6.12 4.39 2.83
N ALA A 109 -6.44 5.68 2.78
CA ALA A 109 -7.76 6.18 2.47
C ALA A 109 -8.04 6.12 0.95
N PRO A 110 -9.22 5.63 0.52
CA PRO A 110 -9.65 5.73 -0.87
C PRO A 110 -9.57 7.16 -1.41
N TYR A 111 -9.15 7.28 -2.66
CA TYR A 111 -8.89 8.56 -3.34
C TYR A 111 -7.94 9.51 -2.60
N LEU A 112 -7.18 9.00 -1.62
CA LEU A 112 -6.34 9.78 -0.71
C LEU A 112 -7.11 10.91 0.01
N ARG A 113 -8.39 10.67 0.28
CA ARG A 113 -9.26 11.61 1.01
C ARG A 113 -9.06 11.43 2.50
N VAL A 114 -8.24 12.30 3.09
CA VAL A 114 -7.94 12.30 4.51
C VAL A 114 -9.16 12.77 5.31
N GLY A 115 -9.51 12.06 6.37
CA GLY A 115 -10.69 12.28 7.21
C GLY A 115 -10.46 13.21 8.41
N GLY A 116 -9.54 14.16 8.31
CA GLY A 116 -9.20 15.09 9.39
C GLY A 116 -8.80 14.35 10.66
N ASN A 117 -9.13 14.91 11.82
CA ASN A 117 -8.81 14.27 13.10
C ASN A 117 -9.55 12.94 13.34
N LYS A 118 -10.68 12.69 12.65
CA LYS A 118 -11.53 11.51 12.91
C LYS A 118 -10.91 10.22 12.40
N GLN A 119 -10.27 10.27 11.23
CA GLN A 119 -9.46 9.16 10.73
C GLN A 119 -8.40 8.76 11.76
N PHE A 120 -7.58 9.70 12.23
CA PHE A 120 -6.44 9.39 13.10
C PHE A 120 -6.83 9.09 14.55
N GLU A 121 -7.96 9.63 15.03
CA GLU A 121 -8.57 9.24 16.31
C GLU A 121 -8.97 7.76 16.28
N MET A 122 -9.68 7.33 15.21
CA MET A 122 -9.99 5.92 14.98
C MET A 122 -8.73 5.05 14.89
N MET A 123 -7.72 5.49 14.14
CA MET A 123 -6.48 4.73 13.99
C MET A 123 -5.79 4.47 15.33
N ALA A 124 -5.72 5.50 16.18
CA ALA A 124 -5.12 5.38 17.51
C ALA A 124 -5.88 4.39 18.39
N ASP A 125 -7.21 4.52 18.46
CA ASP A 125 -8.07 3.64 19.26
C ASP A 125 -8.10 2.20 18.76
N GLN A 126 -7.88 2.01 17.45
CA GLN A 126 -7.83 0.69 16.79
C GLN A 126 -6.41 0.15 16.60
N PHE A 127 -5.40 0.80 17.19
CA PHE A 127 -4.00 0.37 17.15
C PHE A 127 -3.41 0.21 15.75
N PHE A 128 -3.87 1.00 14.77
CA PHE A 128 -3.15 1.13 13.50
C PHE A 128 -1.84 1.90 13.73
N VAL A 129 -0.74 1.40 13.17
CA VAL A 129 0.60 1.96 13.38
C VAL A 129 0.85 3.14 12.45
N TYR A 130 0.38 3.06 11.20
CA TYR A 130 0.64 4.11 10.22
C TYR A 130 -0.49 4.33 9.22
N ASP A 131 -0.61 5.57 8.76
CA ASP A 131 -1.38 5.98 7.59
C ASP A 131 -0.44 6.23 6.42
N ALA A 132 -0.91 5.99 5.21
CA ALA A 132 -0.20 6.32 3.98
C ALA A 132 -1.12 7.07 3.01
N SER A 133 -1.83 8.08 3.50
CA SER A 133 -2.84 8.83 2.74
C SER A 133 -2.50 10.29 2.55
N ILE A 134 -1.66 10.88 3.41
CA ILE A 134 -1.34 12.30 3.33
C ILE A 134 -0.32 12.53 2.21
N THR A 135 -0.64 13.46 1.31
CA THR A 135 0.25 13.83 0.21
C THR A 135 1.07 15.07 0.54
N ALA A 136 2.37 15.01 0.25
CA ALA A 136 3.25 16.17 0.29
C ALA A 136 3.48 16.69 -1.13
N SER A 137 3.19 17.98 -1.34
CA SER A 137 3.42 18.64 -2.63
C SER A 137 4.88 18.52 -3.07
N LEU A 138 5.08 18.50 -4.39
CA LEU A 138 6.40 18.39 -4.99
C LEU A 138 7.37 19.45 -4.43
N GLY A 139 8.43 18.97 -3.78
CA GLY A 139 9.51 19.76 -3.24
C GLY A 139 10.86 19.27 -3.76
N ARG A 140 11.87 20.16 -3.75
CA ARG A 140 13.26 19.80 -4.12
C ARG A 140 13.81 18.67 -3.25
N VAL A 141 13.53 18.75 -1.95
CA VAL A 141 13.93 17.74 -0.96
C VAL A 141 12.66 17.01 -0.52
N PRO A 142 12.54 15.70 -0.79
CA PRO A 142 11.39 14.92 -0.35
C PRO A 142 11.35 14.79 1.18
N ILE A 143 10.17 14.55 1.72
CA ILE A 143 9.90 14.50 3.16
C ILE A 143 10.02 13.04 3.63
N TRP A 144 10.77 12.83 4.71
CA TRP A 144 10.80 11.54 5.42
C TRP A 144 9.46 11.29 6.12
N PRO A 145 9.06 10.02 6.36
CA PRO A 145 7.93 9.72 7.23
C PRO A 145 8.07 10.44 8.58
N TYR A 146 6.95 10.73 9.22
CA TYR A 146 6.92 11.46 10.48
C TYR A 146 5.78 10.98 11.35
N THR A 147 5.83 11.26 12.66
CA THR A 147 4.71 10.95 13.55
C THR A 147 3.78 12.15 13.65
N LEU A 148 2.50 11.88 13.88
CA LEU A 148 1.46 12.89 14.06
C LEU A 148 1.31 13.37 15.51
N TYR A 149 2.30 13.11 16.37
CA TYR A 149 2.37 13.73 17.69
C TYR A 149 2.52 15.26 17.58
N PHE A 150 3.19 15.71 16.52
CA PHE A 150 3.44 17.11 16.24
C PHE A 150 2.76 17.55 14.95
N ARG A 151 2.73 18.87 14.74
CA ARG A 151 2.20 19.46 13.51
C ARG A 151 2.94 18.91 12.30
N MET A 152 2.19 18.59 11.25
CA MET A 152 2.72 18.17 9.96
C MET A 152 3.78 19.15 9.41
N PRO A 153 4.91 18.65 8.86
CA PRO A 153 6.01 19.47 8.37
C PRO A 153 5.75 20.08 6.98
N HIS A 154 4.53 19.95 6.44
CA HIS A 154 4.14 20.49 5.15
C HIS A 154 2.68 20.94 5.14
N LYS A 155 2.27 21.62 4.07
CA LYS A 155 0.88 22.04 3.87
C LYS A 155 0.01 20.83 3.52
N CYS A 156 -1.23 20.87 3.99
CA CYS A 156 -2.28 19.94 3.57
C CYS A 156 -2.79 20.31 2.17
N ASN A 157 -2.08 19.87 1.14
CA ASN A 157 -2.45 20.05 -0.25
C ASN A 157 -2.93 18.70 -0.82
N GLY A 158 -3.85 18.68 -1.78
CA GLY A 158 -4.32 17.44 -2.43
C GLY A 158 -5.36 16.62 -1.64
N ASN A 159 -5.33 16.64 -0.31
CA ASN A 159 -6.20 15.84 0.56
C ASN A 159 -7.53 16.52 0.96
N ALA A 160 -8.19 17.22 0.02
CA ALA A 160 -9.39 18.03 0.30
C ALA A 160 -9.24 19.11 1.40
N HIS A 161 -7.99 19.43 1.79
CA HIS A 161 -7.66 20.32 2.90
C HIS A 161 -8.16 19.87 4.28
N ASN A 162 -8.55 18.60 4.46
CA ASN A 162 -9.01 18.05 5.74
C ASN A 162 -7.93 17.16 6.40
N CYS A 163 -6.73 17.71 6.63
CA CYS A 163 -5.66 16.99 7.33
C CYS A 163 -5.82 17.08 8.87
N PRO A 164 -5.18 16.19 9.65
CA PRO A 164 -5.26 16.24 11.11
C PRO A 164 -4.65 17.52 11.67
N SER A 165 -5.25 18.03 12.74
CA SER A 165 -4.83 19.27 13.41
C SER A 165 -4.51 19.08 14.90
N ARG A 166 -4.77 17.89 15.44
CA ARG A 166 -4.45 17.46 16.81
C ARG A 166 -3.35 16.41 16.78
N SER A 167 -2.76 16.16 17.95
CA SER A 167 -1.75 15.11 18.12
C SER A 167 -2.39 13.73 18.10
N HIS A 168 -1.81 12.81 17.33
CA HIS A 168 -2.21 11.40 17.23
C HIS A 168 -0.97 10.50 17.28
N PRO A 169 -1.00 9.38 18.02
CA PRO A 169 0.13 8.44 18.14
C PRO A 169 0.28 7.54 16.90
N VAL A 170 0.28 8.12 15.71
CA VAL A 170 0.26 7.44 14.42
C VAL A 170 1.44 7.92 13.57
N TRP A 171 2.08 7.00 12.85
CA TRP A 171 3.06 7.34 11.81
C TRP A 171 2.36 7.74 10.51
N GLU A 172 2.88 8.75 9.84
CA GLU A 172 2.50 9.10 8.47
C GLU A 172 3.60 8.65 7.53
N MET A 173 3.31 7.63 6.74
CA MET A 173 4.09 7.22 5.57
C MET A 173 3.77 8.14 4.39
N VAL A 174 4.20 9.40 4.54
CA VAL A 174 3.85 10.51 3.64
C VAL A 174 4.12 10.19 2.17
N MET A 175 3.13 10.47 1.34
CA MET A 175 3.20 10.29 -0.11
C MET A 175 3.79 11.54 -0.74
N ASN A 176 5.11 11.52 -0.99
CA ASN A 176 5.78 12.58 -1.73
C ASN A 176 5.34 12.55 -3.20
N GLU A 177 4.85 13.68 -3.71
CA GLU A 177 4.57 13.81 -5.14
C GLU A 177 5.83 13.56 -5.98
N LEU A 178 5.65 12.76 -7.04
CA LEU A 178 6.64 12.53 -8.07
C LEU A 178 6.70 13.72 -9.02
N ASP A 179 7.90 14.06 -9.44
CA ASP A 179 8.14 15.06 -10.48
C ASP A 179 7.92 14.40 -11.82
N ARG A 180 6.92 14.88 -12.55
CA ARG A 180 6.48 14.32 -13.83
C ARG A 180 7.03 15.05 -15.05
N ARG A 181 7.90 16.04 -14.87
CA ARG A 181 8.54 16.74 -15.99
C ARG A 181 9.45 15.78 -16.76
N ASP A 182 9.43 15.89 -18.09
CA ASP A 182 10.27 15.07 -18.97
C ASP A 182 11.72 15.62 -18.96
N ASP A 183 11.87 16.95 -18.98
CA ASP A 183 13.12 17.66 -18.71
C ASP A 183 12.93 18.67 -17.56
N PRO A 184 13.29 18.31 -16.32
CA PRO A 184 13.16 19.19 -15.15
C PRO A 184 13.95 20.50 -15.23
N THR A 185 14.91 20.61 -16.16
CA THR A 185 15.76 21.78 -16.35
C THR A 185 15.20 22.78 -17.35
N PHE A 186 14.34 22.32 -18.26
CA PHE A 186 13.75 23.13 -19.32
C PHE A 186 12.23 23.30 -19.15
N ASP A 187 11.53 22.26 -18.70
CA ASP A 187 10.09 22.25 -18.56
C ASP A 187 9.61 23.24 -17.50
N GLU A 188 8.47 23.88 -17.78
CA GLU A 188 7.76 24.72 -16.83
C GLU A 188 7.40 23.95 -15.54
N SER A 189 7.18 24.69 -14.46
CA SER A 189 6.77 24.10 -13.19
C SER A 189 5.41 23.41 -13.32
N LEU A 190 5.41 22.08 -13.32
CA LEU A 190 4.21 21.26 -13.29
C LEU A 190 3.89 20.79 -11.86
N PRO A 191 2.60 20.66 -11.49
CA PRO A 191 2.22 19.91 -10.29
C PRO A 191 2.76 18.48 -10.37
N GLY A 192 3.21 17.93 -9.25
CA GLY A 192 3.62 16.54 -9.20
C GLY A 192 2.42 15.59 -9.20
N CYS A 193 2.70 14.29 -9.09
CA CYS A 193 1.70 13.22 -9.04
C CYS A 193 1.99 12.28 -7.87
N HIS A 194 0.96 11.91 -7.10
CA HIS A 194 1.11 11.09 -5.89
C HIS A 194 0.96 9.59 -6.16
N MET A 195 0.12 9.21 -7.13
CA MET A 195 0.09 7.87 -7.72
C MET A 195 0.81 7.90 -9.07
N VAL A 196 1.51 6.83 -9.44
CA VAL A 196 2.19 6.78 -10.75
C VAL A 196 1.17 6.85 -11.90
N ASP A 197 0.01 6.21 -11.75
CA ASP A 197 -1.07 6.28 -12.73
C ASP A 197 -1.74 7.66 -12.84
N SER A 198 -1.56 8.54 -11.84
CA SER A 198 -2.02 9.93 -11.89
C SER A 198 -1.08 10.87 -12.66
N CYS A 199 0.11 10.39 -13.05
CA CYS A 199 1.07 11.15 -13.85
C CYS A 199 0.64 11.17 -15.33
N SER A 200 -0.35 12.01 -15.66
CA SER A 200 -1.10 11.97 -16.93
C SER A 200 -0.26 12.10 -18.22
N ASN A 201 0.96 12.62 -18.14
CA ASN A 201 1.86 12.81 -19.27
C ASN A 201 2.72 11.57 -19.59
N VAL A 202 2.67 10.53 -18.74
CA VAL A 202 3.38 9.27 -18.97
C VAL A 202 2.57 8.41 -19.92
N ALA A 203 2.91 8.46 -21.21
CA ALA A 203 2.20 7.79 -22.29
C ALA A 203 3.00 6.66 -22.96
N SER A 204 4.30 6.51 -22.67
CA SER A 204 5.16 5.44 -23.21
C SER A 204 6.06 4.80 -22.14
N GLY A 205 6.59 3.62 -22.44
CA GLY A 205 7.60 2.96 -21.61
C GLY A 205 8.80 3.87 -21.33
N ASP A 206 9.32 4.56 -22.34
CA ASP A 206 10.47 5.47 -22.18
C ASP A 206 10.20 6.64 -21.22
N GLN A 207 9.00 7.22 -21.28
CA GLN A 207 8.59 8.27 -20.33
C GLN A 207 8.49 7.71 -18.91
N PHE A 208 7.92 6.52 -18.76
CA PHE A 208 7.85 5.88 -17.46
C PHE A 208 9.26 5.54 -16.91
N ALA A 209 10.15 5.06 -17.78
CA ALA A 209 11.54 4.80 -17.43
C ALA A 209 12.25 6.06 -16.92
N ARG A 210 12.11 7.18 -17.64
CA ARG A 210 12.66 8.48 -17.21
C ARG A 210 12.07 8.95 -15.89
N LEU A 211 10.75 8.84 -15.72
CA LEU A 211 10.06 9.17 -14.47
C LEU A 211 10.71 8.43 -13.29
N LEU A 212 10.88 7.11 -13.40
CA LEU A 212 11.46 6.29 -12.34
C LEU A 212 12.89 6.74 -11.96
N ARG A 213 13.77 6.92 -12.95
CA ARG A 213 15.18 7.30 -12.69
C ARG A 213 15.32 8.73 -12.20
N HIS A 214 14.55 9.67 -12.74
CA HIS A 214 14.53 11.06 -12.28
C HIS A 214 14.12 11.15 -10.81
N ASN A 215 13.01 10.51 -10.46
CA ASN A 215 12.50 10.51 -9.09
C ASN A 215 13.43 9.75 -8.13
N PHE A 216 14.04 8.65 -8.57
CA PHE A 216 15.10 7.99 -7.80
C PHE A 216 16.26 8.94 -7.51
N ASN A 217 16.79 9.63 -8.52
CA ASN A 217 17.90 10.56 -8.36
C ASN A 217 17.53 11.75 -7.44
N ARG A 218 16.29 12.25 -7.49
CA ARG A 218 15.83 13.31 -6.57
C ARG A 218 15.96 12.86 -5.12
N HIS A 219 15.52 11.65 -4.79
CA HIS A 219 15.61 11.11 -3.43
C HIS A 219 17.06 10.75 -3.08
N TYR A 220 17.74 10.01 -3.95
CA TYR A 220 19.06 9.44 -3.71
C TYR A 220 20.17 10.50 -3.56
N ASN A 221 20.13 11.57 -4.35
CA ASN A 221 21.13 12.65 -4.35
C ASN A 221 20.81 13.79 -3.38
N SER A 222 19.70 13.72 -2.63
CA SER A 222 19.34 14.70 -1.60
C SER A 222 19.44 14.10 -0.19
N ASN A 223 18.31 13.92 0.50
CA ASN A 223 18.24 13.44 1.87
C ASN A 223 17.93 11.94 1.99
N ARG A 224 17.86 11.21 0.86
CA ARG A 224 17.54 9.77 0.80
C ARG A 224 16.23 9.37 1.47
N ALA A 225 15.27 10.30 1.57
CA ALA A 225 13.90 9.98 1.99
C ALA A 225 13.35 8.79 1.17
N PRO A 226 12.57 7.87 1.78
CA PRO A 226 12.00 6.73 1.08
C PRO A 226 11.30 7.15 -0.22
N LEU A 227 11.65 6.51 -1.33
CA LEU A 227 10.96 6.71 -2.60
C LEU A 227 9.72 5.82 -2.63
N GLY A 228 8.53 6.42 -2.58
CA GLY A 228 7.26 5.73 -2.76
C GLY A 228 6.89 5.59 -4.23
N LEU A 229 6.69 4.36 -4.68
CA LEU A 229 6.15 4.05 -6.01
C LEU A 229 4.78 3.37 -5.82
N HIS A 230 3.73 4.17 -5.96
CA HIS A 230 2.36 3.77 -5.65
C HIS A 230 1.56 3.52 -6.93
N PHE A 231 0.99 2.32 -7.07
CA PHE A 231 0.36 1.85 -8.30
C PHE A 231 -1.05 1.31 -8.06
N HIS A 232 -1.90 1.46 -9.07
CA HIS A 232 -2.97 0.50 -9.35
C HIS A 232 -2.44 -0.59 -10.30
N ALA A 233 -2.68 -1.86 -9.98
CA ALA A 233 -2.20 -2.99 -10.79
C ALA A 233 -2.75 -2.94 -12.24
N SER A 234 -3.98 -2.47 -12.43
CA SER A 234 -4.61 -2.30 -13.73
C SER A 234 -3.81 -1.36 -14.66
N TRP A 235 -3.21 -0.30 -14.12
CA TRP A 235 -2.39 0.63 -14.90
C TRP A 235 -1.09 -0.02 -15.37
N LEU A 236 -0.38 -0.72 -14.49
CA LEU A 236 0.85 -1.45 -14.87
C LEU A 236 0.57 -2.57 -15.87
N LYS A 237 -0.60 -3.22 -15.77
CA LYS A 237 -1.02 -4.28 -16.71
C LYS A 237 -1.57 -3.75 -18.03
N SER A 238 -1.96 -2.47 -18.07
CA SER A 238 -2.54 -1.85 -19.27
C SER A 238 -1.59 -1.86 -20.48
N LYS A 239 -0.28 -1.78 -20.22
CA LYS A 239 0.76 -1.86 -21.25
C LYS A 239 1.93 -2.70 -20.77
N LYS A 240 2.31 -3.68 -21.59
CA LYS A 240 3.47 -4.54 -21.32
C LYS A 240 4.75 -3.74 -21.06
N GLU A 241 4.95 -2.66 -21.81
CA GLU A 241 6.10 -1.75 -21.64
C GLU A 241 6.21 -1.17 -20.23
N TYR A 242 5.10 -0.87 -19.55
CA TYR A 242 5.17 -0.31 -18.18
C TYR A 242 5.68 -1.34 -17.18
N ARG A 243 5.14 -2.57 -17.23
CA ARG A 243 5.65 -3.68 -16.40
C ARG A 243 7.14 -3.94 -16.68
N ASP A 244 7.51 -4.04 -17.96
CA ASP A 244 8.88 -4.35 -18.36
C ASP A 244 9.85 -3.24 -17.90
N GLU A 245 9.47 -1.96 -17.96
CA GLU A 245 10.29 -0.85 -17.48
C GLU A 245 10.40 -0.78 -15.95
N LEU A 246 9.34 -1.14 -15.21
CA LEU A 246 9.42 -1.27 -13.75
C LEU A 246 10.39 -2.40 -13.36
N ILE A 247 10.32 -3.54 -14.04
CA ILE A 247 11.24 -4.67 -13.80
C ILE A 247 12.68 -4.26 -14.08
N LYS A 248 12.95 -3.61 -15.22
CA LYS A 248 14.29 -3.10 -15.56
C LYS A 248 14.80 -2.12 -14.50
N PHE A 249 13.93 -1.21 -14.02
CA PHE A 249 14.30 -0.28 -12.96
C PHE A 249 14.66 -1.01 -11.66
N ILE A 250 13.87 -2.01 -11.26
CA ILE A 250 14.16 -2.82 -10.07
C ILE A 250 15.53 -3.48 -10.22
N GLU A 251 15.78 -4.15 -11.34
CA GLU A 251 17.05 -4.86 -11.58
C GLU A 251 18.25 -3.91 -11.63
N GLU A 252 18.09 -2.73 -12.22
CA GLU A 252 19.11 -1.66 -12.21
C GLU A 252 19.42 -1.20 -10.77
N MET A 253 18.39 -0.99 -9.95
CA MET A 253 18.56 -0.56 -8.56
C MET A 253 19.16 -1.66 -7.69
N LEU A 254 18.85 -2.93 -7.94
CA LEU A 254 19.45 -4.07 -7.24
C LEU A 254 20.93 -4.27 -7.56
N GLY A 255 21.43 -3.68 -8.65
CA GLY A 255 22.87 -3.57 -8.92
C GLY A 255 23.62 -2.65 -7.94
N ARG A 256 22.91 -1.93 -7.05
CA ARG A 256 23.48 -1.03 -6.05
C ARG A 256 23.41 -1.65 -4.66
N ASN A 257 24.54 -1.66 -3.95
CA ASN A 257 24.63 -2.23 -2.59
C ASN A 257 23.93 -1.38 -1.51
N ASP A 258 23.44 -0.19 -1.86
CA ASP A 258 22.85 0.78 -0.94
C ASP A 258 21.39 1.13 -1.22
N VAL A 259 20.73 0.34 -2.08
CA VAL A 259 19.30 0.47 -2.39
C VAL A 259 18.56 -0.79 -1.96
N PHE A 260 17.44 -0.59 -1.26
CA PHE A 260 16.62 -1.68 -0.71
C PHE A 260 15.14 -1.42 -1.05
N PHE A 261 14.48 -2.44 -1.59
CA PHE A 261 13.04 -2.51 -1.79
C PHE A 261 12.39 -3.17 -0.57
N VAL A 262 11.70 -2.37 0.22
CA VAL A 262 11.20 -2.74 1.54
C VAL A 262 9.71 -2.45 1.67
N THR A 263 9.07 -3.04 2.68
CA THR A 263 7.69 -2.68 3.03
C THR A 263 7.64 -1.33 3.75
N ASN A 264 6.44 -0.79 3.94
CA ASN A 264 6.27 0.44 4.71
C ASN A 264 6.65 0.27 6.19
N LEU A 265 6.24 -0.85 6.80
CA LEU A 265 6.65 -1.21 8.16
C LEU A 265 8.18 -1.27 8.29
N GLN A 266 8.87 -1.85 7.32
CA GLN A 266 10.33 -1.94 7.32
C GLN A 266 11.02 -0.57 7.27
N VAL A 267 10.40 0.43 6.65
CA VAL A 267 10.88 1.83 6.74
C VAL A 267 10.74 2.36 8.16
N ILE A 268 9.59 2.14 8.80
CA ILE A 268 9.32 2.58 10.18
C ILE A 268 10.29 1.90 11.16
N GLN A 269 10.52 0.59 11.02
CA GLN A 269 11.48 -0.16 11.83
C GLN A 269 12.89 0.42 11.72
N TRP A 270 13.33 0.77 10.51
CA TRP A 270 14.62 1.45 10.34
C TRP A 270 14.62 2.85 10.97
N MET A 271 13.53 3.60 10.88
CA MET A 271 13.45 4.92 11.52
C MET A 271 13.44 4.85 13.06
N GLN A 272 12.90 3.77 13.63
CA GLN A 272 12.93 3.51 15.07
C GLN A 272 14.32 3.11 15.56
N ASN A 273 15.11 2.43 14.72
CA ASN A 273 16.49 2.03 15.01
C ASN A 273 17.41 2.27 13.80
N PRO A 274 17.79 3.54 13.52
CA PRO A 274 18.57 3.88 12.35
C PRO A 274 19.90 3.11 12.31
N THR A 275 20.01 2.26 11.29
CA THR A 275 21.17 1.38 11.11
C THR A 275 21.98 1.84 9.91
N GLU A 276 23.29 1.97 10.09
CA GLU A 276 24.21 2.36 9.02
C GLU A 276 24.28 1.31 7.90
N LEU A 277 24.63 1.76 6.69
CA LEU A 277 24.63 0.93 5.49
C LEU A 277 25.43 -0.39 5.63
N ASN A 278 26.60 -0.33 6.27
CA ASN A 278 27.45 -1.51 6.46
C ASN A 278 26.79 -2.58 7.35
N SER A 279 25.90 -2.17 8.24
CA SER A 279 25.16 -3.03 9.18
C SER A 279 23.77 -3.41 8.68
N LEU A 280 23.24 -2.73 7.65
CA LEU A 280 21.92 -3.02 7.08
C LEU A 280 21.80 -4.43 6.50
N ARG A 281 22.92 -5.04 6.09
CA ARG A 281 22.94 -6.43 5.64
C ARG A 281 22.48 -7.41 6.73
N ASP A 282 22.70 -7.06 8.00
CA ASP A 282 22.43 -7.90 9.16
C ASP A 282 21.31 -7.35 10.06
N PHE A 283 20.59 -6.33 9.59
CA PHE A 283 19.41 -5.77 10.24
C PHE A 283 18.27 -6.81 10.26
N GLN A 284 17.86 -7.23 11.46
CA GLN A 284 17.03 -8.42 11.66
C GLN A 284 15.61 -8.24 11.16
N GLU A 285 15.07 -7.05 11.35
CA GLU A 285 13.73 -6.63 10.95
C GLU A 285 13.54 -6.72 9.42
N TRP A 286 14.63 -6.56 8.65
CA TRP A 286 14.61 -6.71 7.18
C TRP A 286 14.91 -8.14 6.71
N LYS A 287 15.23 -9.05 7.64
CA LYS A 287 15.44 -10.48 7.40
C LYS A 287 14.23 -11.33 7.74
N GLU A 288 13.16 -10.74 8.28
CA GLU A 288 11.89 -11.44 8.44
C GLU A 288 11.37 -11.91 7.08
N LYS A 289 11.00 -13.20 6.98
CA LYS A 289 10.56 -13.83 5.72
C LYS A 289 11.52 -13.53 4.55
N CYS A 290 12.83 -13.63 4.81
CA CYS A 290 13.91 -13.28 3.88
C CYS A 290 13.79 -13.99 2.53
N ASP A 291 13.73 -15.33 2.55
CA ASP A 291 13.54 -16.18 1.37
C ASP A 291 12.56 -17.31 1.71
N VAL A 292 11.27 -17.02 1.61
CA VAL A 292 10.22 -17.98 1.94
C VAL A 292 10.06 -18.99 0.81
N LYS A 293 10.35 -20.26 1.14
CA LYS A 293 10.06 -21.41 0.28
C LYS A 293 8.81 -22.16 0.78
N GLY A 294 8.38 -23.16 0.01
CA GLY A 294 7.23 -23.98 0.35
C GLY A 294 5.95 -23.55 -0.35
N GLN A 295 4.91 -24.37 -0.16
CA GLN A 295 3.63 -24.24 -0.85
C GLN A 295 2.69 -23.26 -0.11
N PRO A 296 1.70 -22.69 -0.82
CA PRO A 296 0.60 -21.95 -0.20
C PRO A 296 -0.16 -22.81 0.82
N TYR A 297 -0.93 -22.15 1.69
CA TYR A 297 -1.69 -22.84 2.75
C TYR A 297 -2.71 -23.86 2.21
N CYS A 298 -3.34 -23.57 1.08
CA CYS A 298 -4.18 -24.52 0.37
C CYS A 298 -3.89 -24.50 -1.14
N SER A 299 -3.98 -25.66 -1.80
CA SER A 299 -3.78 -25.77 -3.25
C SER A 299 -4.99 -25.35 -4.07
N LEU A 300 -6.19 -25.56 -3.52
CA LEU A 300 -7.46 -25.18 -4.15
C LEU A 300 -8.30 -24.40 -3.13
N PRO A 301 -8.41 -23.07 -3.26
CA PRO A 301 -9.22 -22.28 -2.35
C PRO A 301 -10.71 -22.53 -2.56
N ASN A 302 -11.48 -22.41 -1.49
CA ASN A 302 -12.94 -22.42 -1.53
C ASN A 302 -13.42 -21.20 -2.33
N ALA A 303 -14.32 -21.41 -3.28
CA ALA A 303 -14.97 -20.37 -4.06
C ALA A 303 -16.40 -20.18 -3.52
N CYS A 304 -16.57 -19.29 -2.55
CA CYS A 304 -17.82 -19.10 -1.82
C CYS A 304 -18.75 -18.14 -2.59
N PRO A 305 -19.86 -18.59 -3.19
CA PRO A 305 -20.84 -17.69 -3.80
C PRO A 305 -21.74 -17.11 -2.72
N LEU A 306 -21.54 -15.85 -2.38
CA LEU A 306 -22.16 -15.21 -1.23
C LEU A 306 -23.04 -14.04 -1.65
N THR A 307 -24.04 -13.74 -0.82
CA THR A 307 -24.90 -12.56 -0.94
C THR A 307 -24.99 -11.85 0.41
N THR A 308 -25.38 -10.58 0.41
CA THR A 308 -25.68 -9.84 1.64
C THR A 308 -26.81 -8.86 1.38
N ARG A 309 -27.57 -8.52 2.42
CA ARG A 309 -28.65 -7.52 2.34
C ARG A 309 -28.11 -6.12 2.07
N GLU A 310 -26.84 -5.87 2.40
CA GLU A 310 -26.18 -4.58 2.21
C GLU A 310 -25.82 -4.29 0.73
N LEU A 311 -25.76 -5.34 -0.11
CA LEU A 311 -25.51 -5.27 -1.55
C LEU A 311 -26.61 -6.02 -2.32
N PRO A 312 -27.84 -5.48 -2.34
CA PRO A 312 -28.98 -6.18 -2.89
C PRO A 312 -28.81 -6.45 -4.39
N GLY A 313 -29.04 -7.70 -4.79
CA GLY A 313 -28.94 -8.13 -6.19
C GLY A 313 -27.54 -8.56 -6.64
N GLU A 314 -26.51 -8.40 -5.80
CA GLU A 314 -25.17 -8.88 -6.11
C GLU A 314 -24.93 -10.28 -5.55
N THR A 315 -24.31 -11.15 -6.35
CA THR A 315 -23.70 -12.40 -5.88
C THR A 315 -22.20 -12.30 -6.09
N LEU A 316 -21.45 -12.30 -4.99
CA LEU A 316 -20.01 -12.07 -4.98
C LEU A 316 -19.31 -13.37 -4.59
N ARG A 317 -18.27 -13.71 -5.36
CA ARG A 317 -17.42 -14.87 -5.03
C ARG A 317 -16.28 -14.43 -4.13
N LEU A 318 -16.27 -14.93 -2.90
CA LEU A 318 -15.15 -14.79 -1.98
C LEU A 318 -14.28 -16.04 -2.06
N PHE A 319 -13.01 -15.86 -2.36
CA PHE A 319 -12.04 -16.96 -2.40
C PHE A 319 -11.21 -16.99 -1.12
N THR A 320 -11.16 -18.12 -0.43
CA THR A 320 -10.41 -18.28 0.82
C THR A 320 -10.02 -19.75 1.03
N CYS A 321 -8.94 -19.99 1.78
CA CYS A 321 -8.64 -21.34 2.28
C CYS A 321 -9.44 -21.72 3.54
N MET A 322 -10.17 -20.77 4.11
CA MET A 322 -11.00 -20.96 5.30
C MET A 322 -12.40 -21.43 4.92
N GLU A 323 -13.20 -21.80 5.91
CA GLU A 323 -14.60 -22.16 5.70
C GLU A 323 -15.38 -20.98 5.10
N CYS A 324 -16.30 -21.27 4.19
CA CYS A 324 -17.16 -20.23 3.61
C CYS A 324 -18.08 -19.63 4.69
N PRO A 325 -18.17 -18.30 4.79
CA PRO A 325 -19.11 -17.66 5.70
C PRO A 325 -20.55 -17.84 5.21
N ASN A 326 -21.53 -17.54 6.07
CA ASN A 326 -22.94 -17.65 5.74
C ASN A 326 -23.41 -16.54 4.77
N ASN A 327 -22.88 -15.34 4.93
CA ASN A 327 -23.19 -14.16 4.13
C ASN A 327 -21.91 -13.52 3.59
N TYR A 328 -22.05 -12.67 2.57
CA TYR A 328 -20.94 -11.86 2.10
C TYR A 328 -20.59 -10.83 3.17
N PRO A 329 -19.34 -10.83 3.69
CA PRO A 329 -18.94 -9.87 4.70
C PRO A 329 -19.11 -8.43 4.19
N TRP A 330 -19.62 -7.54 5.03
CA TRP A 330 -19.73 -6.12 4.67
C TRP A 330 -19.68 -5.21 5.90
N ILE A 331 -20.11 -3.95 5.77
CA ILE A 331 -19.97 -2.91 6.79
C ILE A 331 -20.62 -3.30 8.12
N LEU A 332 -21.83 -3.85 8.09
CA LEU A 332 -22.55 -4.19 9.32
C LEU A 332 -22.20 -5.59 9.83
N ASP A 333 -21.78 -6.51 8.95
CA ASP A 333 -21.32 -7.86 9.30
C ASP A 333 -19.96 -8.17 8.64
N PRO A 334 -18.83 -7.68 9.20
CA PRO A 334 -17.49 -7.96 8.66
C PRO A 334 -17.06 -9.43 8.85
N THR A 335 -17.81 -10.23 9.60
CA THR A 335 -17.51 -11.66 9.78
C THR A 335 -18.21 -12.55 8.75
N GLY A 336 -19.33 -12.08 8.19
CA GLY A 336 -20.21 -12.88 7.33
C GLY A 336 -20.93 -14.01 8.07
N ASP A 337 -20.92 -14.02 9.40
CA ASP A 337 -21.58 -15.08 10.20
C ASP A 337 -23.11 -14.95 10.17
N GLY A 338 -23.62 -13.77 9.79
CA GLY A 338 -25.02 -13.39 9.87
C GLY A 338 -25.38 -12.87 11.25
N PHE A 339 -26.24 -11.86 11.29
CA PHE A 339 -26.87 -11.44 12.53
C PHE A 339 -27.70 -12.61 13.08
N SER A 340 -27.20 -13.28 14.12
CA SER A 340 -28.07 -13.97 15.06
C SER A 340 -28.84 -12.90 15.81
N VAL A 341 -30.05 -12.60 15.31
CA VAL A 341 -31.02 -11.76 16.03
C VAL A 341 -31.51 -12.50 17.26
#